data_AF-A0A6P0IB48-F1
#
_entry.id   AF-A0A6P0IB48-F1
#
_cell.length_a   1.000
_cell.length_b   1.000
_cell.length_c   1.000
_cell.angle_alpha   90.00
_cell.angle_beta   90.00
_cell.angle_gamma   90.00
#
_symmetry.space_group_name_H-M   'P 1'
#
loop_
_entity.id
_entity.type
_entity.pdbx_description
1 polymer ?
#
loop_
_entity_poly.entity_id
_entity_poly.type
_entity_poly.pdbx_seq_one_letter_code
_entity_poly.pdbx_strand_id
1 'polypeptide(L)' 'QVGDLAKYQLLFDPQTSGGLLAAIPAENVDECIKKLKTFGHKQSSLIGRVIPAPETMPITLRNVELGIEN' A
#
# COMPACT_ATOMS: atom_id res chain seq x y z
N GLN A 1 23.95 0.97 -6.25
CA GLN A 1 23.17 -0.03 -7.00
C GLN A 1 21.92 0.63 -7.52
N VAL A 2 21.70 0.62 -8.84
CA VAL A 2 20.51 1.15 -9.54
C VAL A 2 19.36 0.14 -9.41
N GLY A 3 19.04 -0.23 -8.17
CA GLY A 3 18.23 -1.41 -7.87
C GLY A 3 16.74 -1.16 -7.74
N ASP A 4 16.27 0.09 -7.73
CA ASP A 4 14.84 0.33 -7.52
C ASP A 4 14.30 1.64 -8.09
N LEU A 5 14.92 2.16 -9.16
CA LEU A 5 14.47 3.41 -9.79
C LEU A 5 13.00 3.33 -10.23
N ALA A 6 12.56 2.18 -10.76
CA ALA A 6 11.19 1.97 -11.19
C ALA A 6 10.18 1.99 -10.02
N LYS A 7 10.46 1.30 -8.90
CA LYS A 7 9.55 1.35 -7.74
C LYS A 7 9.60 2.71 -7.04
N TYR A 8 10.77 3.37 -7.03
CA TYR A 8 10.87 4.75 -6.56
C TYR A 8 10.00 5.68 -7.42
N GLN A 9 10.09 5.58 -8.75
CA GLN A 9 9.27 6.37 -9.67
C GLN A 9 7.77 6.15 -9.48
N LEU A 10 7.34 4.90 -9.21
CA LEU A 10 5.93 4.59 -8.95
C LEU A 10 5.35 5.40 -7.78
N LEU A 11 6.16 5.71 -6.75
CA LEU A 11 5.71 6.52 -5.60
C LEU A 11 5.33 7.96 -5.99
N PHE A 12 5.80 8.43 -7.13
CA PHE A 12 5.59 9.81 -7.62
C PHE A 12 4.80 9.85 -8.93
N ASP A 13 4.18 8.74 -9.33
CA ASP A 13 3.37 8.69 -10.55
C ASP A 13 2.15 9.61 -10.45
N PRO A 14 1.93 10.56 -11.37
CA PRO A 14 0.82 11.50 -11.31
C PRO A 14 -0.55 10.81 -11.32
N GLN A 15 -1.28 10.88 -10.20
CA GLN A 15 -2.61 10.25 -10.06
C GLN A 15 -3.75 11.20 -10.52
N THR A 16 -3.92 11.40 -11.83
CA THR A 16 -5.08 12.14 -12.36
C THR A 16 -6.33 11.27 -12.23
N SER A 17 -7.38 11.77 -11.56
CA SER A 17 -8.57 10.98 -11.19
C SER A 17 -8.22 9.69 -10.43
N GLY A 18 -7.23 9.78 -9.54
CA GLY A 18 -6.78 8.67 -8.71
C GLY A 18 -7.85 8.12 -7.75
N GLY A 19 -7.51 7.01 -7.10
CA GLY A 19 -8.37 6.38 -6.10
C GLY A 19 -8.42 7.12 -4.76
N LEU A 20 -9.19 6.55 -3.82
CA LEU A 20 -9.24 7.00 -2.44
C LEU A 20 -8.23 6.22 -1.58
N LEU A 21 -7.54 6.94 -0.69
CA LEU A 21 -6.68 6.38 0.36
C LEU A 21 -7.30 6.67 1.72
N ALA A 22 -7.46 5.64 2.56
CA ALA A 22 -8.02 5.76 3.89
C ALA A 22 -7.26 4.88 4.89
N ALA A 23 -7.22 5.33 6.15
CA ALA A 23 -6.75 4.54 7.28
C ALA A 23 -7.95 4.18 8.17
N ILE A 24 -7.97 2.94 8.67
CA ILE A 24 -9.00 2.39 9.56
C ILE A 24 -8.33 1.55 10.65
N PRO A 25 -9.03 1.24 11.76
CA PRO A 25 -8.55 0.27 12.73
C PRO A 25 -8.21 -1.08 12.08
N ALA A 26 -7.13 -1.72 12.51
CA ALA A 26 -6.60 -2.93 11.88
C ALA A 26 -7.59 -4.10 11.95
N GLU A 27 -8.34 -4.19 13.06
CA GLU A 27 -9.39 -5.15 13.30
C GLU A 27 -10.56 -5.06 12.29
N ASN A 28 -10.71 -3.91 11.62
CA ASN A 28 -11.82 -3.67 10.68
C ASN A 28 -11.43 -3.91 9.20
N VAL A 29 -10.18 -4.28 8.91
CA VAL A 29 -9.66 -4.34 7.54
C VAL A 29 -10.44 -5.32 6.65
N ASP A 30 -10.63 -6.55 7.11
CA ASP A 30 -11.28 -7.59 6.32
C ASP A 30 -12.74 -7.26 6.02
N GLU A 31 -13.47 -6.78 7.03
CA GLU A 31 -14.87 -6.38 6.89
C GLU A 31 -15.01 -5.17 5.95
N CYS A 32 -14.15 -4.16 6.11
CA CYS A 32 -14.16 -2.96 5.27
C CYS A 32 -13.90 -3.31 3.80
N ILE A 33 -12.83 -4.08 3.51
CA ILE A 33 -12.50 -4.50 2.14
C ILE A 33 -13.65 -5.32 1.54
N LYS A 34 -14.24 -6.24 2.31
CA LYS A 34 -15.38 -7.03 1.86
C LYS A 34 -16.57 -6.15 1.50
N LYS A 35 -16.90 -5.17 2.34
CA LYS A 35 -18.00 -4.20 2.11
C LYS A 35 -17.73 -3.38 0.86
N LEU A 36 -16.55 -2.78 0.72
CA LEU A 36 -16.16 -2.00 -0.45
C LEU A 36 -16.27 -2.80 -1.76
N LYS A 37 -15.74 -4.04 -1.76
CA LYS A 37 -15.85 -4.95 -2.91
C LYS A 37 -17.30 -5.33 -3.21
N THR A 38 -18.14 -5.47 -2.18
CA THR A 38 -19.58 -5.73 -2.35
C THR A 38 -20.29 -4.55 -2.98
N PHE A 39 -19.96 -3.31 -2.57
CA PHE A 39 -20.49 -2.07 -3.15
C PHE A 39 -19.94 -1.71 -4.53
N GLY A 40 -19.10 -2.56 -5.14
CA GLY A 40 -18.61 -2.39 -6.50
C GLY A 40 -17.17 -1.88 -6.61
N HIS A 41 -16.52 -1.51 -5.50
CA HIS A 41 -15.11 -1.11 -5.49
C HIS A 41 -14.20 -2.35 -5.49
N LYS A 42 -14.17 -3.09 -6.60
CA LYS A 42 -13.48 -4.38 -6.71
C LYS A 42 -11.97 -4.31 -6.45
N GLN A 43 -11.35 -3.16 -6.74
CA GLN A 43 -9.92 -2.92 -6.58
C GLN A 43 -9.51 -2.44 -5.18
N SER A 44 -10.45 -2.32 -4.23
CA SER A 44 -10.11 -1.97 -2.84
C SER A 44 -9.14 -2.98 -2.24
N SER A 45 -7.99 -2.49 -1.79
CA SER A 45 -6.84 -3.29 -1.38
C SER A 45 -6.17 -2.71 -0.13
N LEU A 46 -5.66 -3.58 0.74
CA LEU A 46 -4.74 -3.20 1.81
C LEU A 46 -3.36 -2.97 1.18
N ILE A 47 -2.87 -1.73 1.22
CA ILE A 47 -1.57 -1.36 0.63
C ILE A 47 -0.46 -1.13 1.66
N GLY A 48 -0.78 -1.20 2.96
CA GLY A 48 0.19 -0.97 4.03
C GLY A 48 -0.46 -0.82 5.39
N ARG A 49 0.31 -0.35 6.36
CA ARG A 49 -0.13 -0.06 7.73
C ARG A 49 0.52 1.22 8.25
N VAL A 50 -0.14 1.91 9.17
CA VAL A 50 0.45 3.02 9.91
C VAL A 50 1.32 2.45 11.04
N ILE A 51 2.54 2.94 11.15
CA ILE A 51 3.47 2.61 12.24
C ILE A 51 3.96 3.92 12.89
N PRO A 52 4.49 3.87 14.12
CA PRO A 52 5.21 5.00 14.69
C PRO A 52 6.30 5.49 13.74
N ALA A 53 6.47 6.81 13.64
CA ALA A 53 7.47 7.40 12.77
C ALA A 53 8.89 6.98 13.22
N PRO A 54 9.76 6.55 12.29
CA PRO A 54 11.16 6.26 12.60
C PRO A 54 11.93 7.55 12.87
N GLU A 55 13.04 7.45 13.63
CA GLU A 55 13.89 8.61 13.95
C GLU A 55 14.63 9.20 12.73
N THR A 56 14.76 8.43 11.64
CA THR A 56 15.52 8.83 10.44
C THR A 56 14.84 8.41 9.14
N MET A 57 15.19 9.11 8.04
CA MET A 57 14.82 8.89 6.63
C MET A 57 13.31 8.68 6.35
N PRO A 58 12.65 9.61 5.64
CA PRO A 58 11.20 9.55 5.43
C PRO A 58 10.73 8.42 4.51
N ILE A 59 11.61 7.84 3.68
CA ILE A 59 11.28 6.78 2.72
C ILE A 59 12.40 5.73 2.70
N THR A 60 12.04 4.46 2.86
CA THR A 60 12.96 3.32 2.69
C THR A 60 12.34 2.31 1.74
N LEU A 61 13.02 2.00 0.63
CA LEU A 61 12.63 0.93 -0.29
C LEU A 61 13.31 -0.38 0.12
N ARG A 62 12.52 -1.44 0.29
CA ARG A 62 13.01 -2.78 0.62
C ARG A 62 12.73 -3.70 -0.55
N ASN A 63 13.74 -4.46 -0.98
CA ASN A 63 13.52 -5.60 -1.85
C ASN A 63 12.86 -6.70 -1.02
N VAL A 64 11.58 -6.96 -1.28
CA VAL A 64 10.86 -8.08 -0.68
C VAL A 64 10.98 -9.23 -1.68
N GLU A 65 11.77 -10.25 -1.35
CA GLU A 65 11.59 -11.56 -1.97
C GLU A 65 10.20 -12.03 -1.53
N LEU A 66 9.24 -12.05 -2.45
CA LEU A 66 7.94 -12.66 -2.19
C LEU A 66 8.22 -14.14 -1.95
N GLY A 67 8.26 -14.54 -0.68
CA GLY A 67 8.27 -15.94 -0.30
C GLY A 67 7.06 -16.60 -0.91
N ILE A 68 7.27 -17.33 -2.00
CA ILE A 68 6.36 -18.38 -2.42
C ILE A 68 6.61 -19.50 -1.40
N GLU A 69 5.84 -19.49 -0.32
CA GLU A 69 5.65 -20.72 0.46
C GLU A 69 4.92 -21.71 -0.44
N ASN A 70 5.53 -22.88 -0.66
CA ASN A 70 4.92 -24.04 -1.31
C ASN A 70 3.80 -24.63 -0.44
#